data_AF-A0A9W9MT03-F1
#
_entry.id   AF-A0A9W9MT03-F1
#
_cell.length_a   1.000
_cell.length_b   1.000
_cell.length_c   1.000
_cell.angle_alpha   90.00
_cell.angle_beta   90.00
_cell.angle_gamma   90.00
#
_symmetry.space_group_name_H-M   'P 1'
#
loop_
_entity.id
_entity.type
_entity.pdbx_description
1 polymer ?
#
loop_
_entity_poly.entity_id
_entity_poly.type
_entity_poly.pdbx_seq_one_letter_code
_entity_poly.pdbx_strand_id
1 'polypeptide(L)'
;GLPLSTNHHPVSDPATASPPTIDFSRLIFSLLFSSFFPSPNTLKTSPLSTPPNLFTMSAEEHDVTFDSADAGASLTYPMQCSALRKSGHVVIKNRPCKIIDMSTSKTGKHGHAKVHLIATDIFTGKKLEDLSPSTHNMDVPHVVRKEYQLLDITEDGFMSLMTDSGDTKEDVKVPDNEVGEKINQMFLTEEKDCNIVVLTSMGEEAAMECKEAPKSG
;
A
#
# COMPACT_ATOMS: atom_id res chain seq x y z
N GLY A 1 20.88 -67.25 -37.25
CA GLY A 1 19.50 -66.77 -37.14
C GLY A 1 18.92 -67.32 -35.86
N LEU A 2 18.64 -66.44 -34.90
CA LEU A 2 18.11 -66.76 -33.57
C LEU A 2 16.57 -66.64 -33.58
N PRO A 3 15.82 -67.47 -32.83
CA PRO A 3 14.41 -67.19 -32.55
C PRO A 3 14.23 -66.33 -31.30
N LEU A 4 13.26 -65.42 -31.38
CA LEU A 4 12.78 -64.53 -30.32
C LEU A 4 12.06 -65.30 -29.20
N SER A 5 12.29 -64.90 -27.95
CA SER A 5 11.40 -65.15 -26.83
C SER A 5 11.09 -63.82 -26.13
N THR A 6 9.81 -63.48 -26.08
CA THR A 6 9.25 -62.27 -25.47
C THR A 6 9.06 -62.48 -23.97
N ASN A 7 9.73 -61.70 -23.14
CA ASN A 7 9.45 -61.60 -21.71
C ASN A 7 8.73 -60.28 -21.40
N HIS A 8 7.48 -60.41 -20.98
CA HIS A 8 6.64 -59.36 -20.42
C HIS A 8 7.06 -59.12 -18.96
N HIS A 9 7.58 -57.94 -18.65
CA HIS A 9 7.69 -57.45 -17.28
C HIS A 9 6.45 -56.58 -16.95
N PRO A 10 5.76 -56.79 -15.81
CA PRO A 10 4.74 -55.87 -15.34
C PRO A 10 5.41 -54.62 -14.77
N VAL A 11 5.06 -53.47 -15.35
CA VAL A 11 5.35 -52.14 -14.82
C VAL A 11 4.56 -51.94 -13.53
N SER A 12 5.24 -51.56 -12.46
CA SER A 12 4.63 -51.18 -11.18
C SER A 12 4.34 -49.69 -11.22
N ASP A 13 3.05 -49.35 -11.19
CA ASP A 13 2.58 -47.97 -11.12
C ASP A 13 2.90 -47.33 -9.75
N PRO A 14 3.33 -46.06 -9.71
CA PRO A 14 3.43 -45.29 -8.47
C PRO A 14 2.04 -44.85 -8.00
N ALA A 15 1.77 -45.10 -6.70
CA ALA A 15 0.53 -44.78 -6.03
C ALA A 15 0.10 -43.31 -6.17
N THR A 16 -1.10 -43.10 -6.73
CA THR A 16 -1.84 -41.85 -6.72
C THR A 16 -2.29 -41.52 -5.29
N ALA A 17 -1.62 -40.57 -4.66
CA ALA A 17 -2.08 -39.96 -3.41
C ALA A 17 -3.10 -38.85 -3.71
N SER A 18 -4.36 -39.09 -3.35
CA SER A 18 -5.44 -38.10 -3.36
C SER A 18 -5.22 -37.01 -2.30
N PRO A 19 -5.59 -35.73 -2.56
CA PRO A 19 -5.51 -34.67 -1.57
C PRO A 19 -6.57 -34.84 -0.46
N PRO A 20 -6.29 -34.44 0.79
CA PRO A 20 -7.28 -34.50 1.86
C PRO A 20 -8.37 -33.44 1.65
N THR A 21 -9.62 -33.89 1.63
CA THR A 21 -10.82 -33.05 1.72
C THR A 21 -10.90 -32.42 3.11
N ILE A 22 -10.98 -31.10 3.17
CA ILE A 22 -11.20 -30.34 4.41
C ILE A 22 -12.69 -30.40 4.74
N ASP A 23 -13.02 -31.09 5.82
CA ASP A 23 -14.37 -31.20 6.38
C ASP A 23 -14.70 -29.93 7.18
N PHE A 24 -15.68 -29.15 6.72
CA PHE A 24 -16.12 -27.87 7.29
C PHE A 24 -17.32 -28.05 8.25
N SER A 25 -17.34 -29.13 9.01
CA SER A 25 -18.36 -29.39 10.03
C SER A 25 -17.69 -29.56 11.39
N ARG A 26 -18.06 -28.68 12.34
CA ARG A 26 -17.68 -28.63 13.77
C ARG A 26 -16.55 -27.67 14.15
N LEU A 27 -16.86 -26.36 14.24
CA LEU A 27 -16.55 -25.58 15.46
C LEU A 27 -17.32 -24.25 15.52
N ILE A 28 -18.65 -24.33 15.57
CA ILE A 28 -19.51 -23.27 16.08
C ILE A 28 -20.17 -23.83 17.35
N PHE A 29 -19.58 -23.56 18.53
CA PHE A 29 -20.30 -23.49 19.81
C PHE A 29 -19.33 -23.16 20.95
N SER A 30 -19.38 -21.94 21.48
CA SER A 30 -19.21 -21.66 22.92
C SER A 30 -19.44 -20.17 23.17
N LEU A 31 -20.70 -19.82 23.36
CA LEU A 31 -21.16 -18.58 23.94
C LEU A 31 -21.90 -18.95 25.24
N LEU A 32 -21.76 -18.08 26.25
CA LEU A 32 -22.53 -17.99 27.51
C LEU A 32 -22.06 -18.84 28.70
N PHE A 33 -21.39 -18.20 29.68
CA PHE A 33 -21.93 -17.91 31.03
C PHE A 33 -20.79 -17.46 31.98
N SER A 34 -20.82 -16.23 32.48
CA SER A 34 -20.65 -15.89 33.90
C SER A 34 -20.67 -14.38 34.09
N SER A 35 -21.83 -13.94 34.55
CA SER A 35 -22.09 -12.66 35.18
C SER A 35 -21.34 -12.50 36.51
N PHE A 36 -21.25 -11.23 36.92
CA PHE A 36 -21.31 -10.75 38.30
C PHE A 36 -19.99 -10.50 39.04
N PHE A 37 -19.54 -9.24 39.05
CA PHE A 37 -19.12 -8.53 40.28
C PHE A 37 -19.12 -7.01 40.01
N PRO A 38 -19.97 -6.22 40.69
CA PRO A 38 -19.85 -4.77 40.73
C PRO A 38 -19.20 -4.32 42.05
N SER A 39 -18.36 -3.27 42.01
CA SER A 39 -18.22 -2.39 43.16
C SER A 39 -17.82 -0.96 42.81
N PRO A 40 -18.22 0.01 43.66
CA PRO A 40 -18.36 1.42 43.29
C PRO A 40 -17.21 2.28 43.83
N ASN A 41 -17.03 3.48 43.26
CA ASN A 41 -16.74 4.70 44.05
C ASN A 41 -16.87 5.99 43.19
N THR A 42 -18.00 6.65 43.43
CA THR A 42 -18.25 8.10 43.59
C THR A 42 -17.17 9.15 43.27
N LEU A 43 -17.59 10.07 42.38
CA LEU A 43 -17.66 11.55 42.53
C LEU A 43 -16.40 12.33 42.93
N LYS A 44 -15.96 13.24 42.04
CA LYS A 44 -16.20 14.69 42.25
C LYS A 44 -15.87 15.55 41.03
N THR A 45 -16.87 16.34 40.66
CA THR A 45 -16.84 17.54 39.84
C THR A 45 -15.94 18.61 40.47
N SER A 46 -15.14 19.29 39.65
CA SER A 46 -14.48 20.54 40.03
C SER A 46 -15.32 21.75 39.54
N PRO A 47 -15.48 22.79 40.38
CA PRO A 47 -16.33 23.93 40.06
C PRO A 47 -15.58 25.03 39.31
N LEU A 48 -16.36 25.69 38.44
CA LEU A 48 -16.16 27.02 37.90
C LEU A 48 -15.90 28.05 39.01
N SER A 49 -14.84 28.85 38.87
CA SER A 49 -14.67 30.11 39.62
C SER A 49 -14.17 31.22 38.70
N THR A 50 -15.03 32.18 38.41
CA THR A 50 -14.69 33.52 37.92
C THR A 50 -14.09 34.38 39.05
N PRO A 51 -13.26 35.37 38.70
CA PRO A 51 -13.45 36.72 39.24
C PRO A 51 -13.36 37.85 38.18
N PRO A 52 -13.68 39.12 38.52
CA PRO A 52 -14.24 40.13 37.62
C PRO A 52 -13.26 41.21 37.09
N ASN A 53 -13.69 41.86 35.99
CA ASN A 53 -13.44 43.24 35.49
C ASN A 53 -12.08 43.96 35.74
N LEU A 54 -11.48 44.53 34.67
CA LEU A 54 -11.47 45.97 34.34
C LEU A 54 -10.21 46.41 33.52
N PHE A 55 -10.45 46.92 32.30
CA PHE A 55 -9.64 47.82 31.44
C PHE A 55 -8.21 47.42 31.01
N THR A 56 -7.92 47.40 29.69
CA THR A 56 -7.28 48.51 28.91
C THR A 56 -6.96 48.01 27.48
N MET A 57 -7.22 48.84 26.47
CA MET A 57 -6.87 48.62 25.06
C MET A 57 -5.36 48.64 24.83
N SER A 58 -4.83 47.73 24.00
CA SER A 58 -3.69 47.98 23.10
C SER A 58 -3.69 46.93 21.99
N ALA A 59 -3.53 47.40 20.76
CA ALA A 59 -3.58 46.65 19.52
C ALA A 59 -2.28 45.88 19.30
N GLU A 60 -2.37 44.56 19.17
CA GLU A 60 -1.28 43.70 18.65
C GLU A 60 -1.94 42.62 17.80
N GLU A 61 -1.88 42.81 16.49
CA GLU A 61 -2.27 41.87 15.45
C GLU A 61 -1.33 40.65 15.56
N HIS A 62 -1.80 39.61 16.25
CA HIS A 62 -1.12 38.31 16.27
C HIS A 62 -1.50 37.60 14.97
N ASP A 63 -0.62 37.69 13.98
CA ASP A 63 -0.61 36.83 12.79
C ASP A 63 -0.47 35.38 13.26
N VAL A 64 -1.61 34.76 13.57
CA VAL A 64 -1.68 33.32 13.82
C VAL A 64 -1.51 32.67 12.46
N THR A 65 -0.24 32.42 12.09
CA THR A 65 0.09 31.45 11.04
C THR A 65 -0.55 30.14 11.47
N PHE A 66 -1.72 29.86 10.90
CA PHE A 66 -2.39 28.58 11.01
C PHE A 66 -1.58 27.64 10.13
N ASP A 67 -0.45 27.16 10.66
CA ASP A 67 0.23 26.00 10.10
C ASP A 67 -0.82 24.89 10.10
N SER A 68 -1.32 24.57 8.91
CA SER A 68 -2.24 23.46 8.70
C SER A 68 -1.68 22.25 9.43
N ALA A 69 -2.31 21.88 10.53
CA ALA A 69 -1.98 20.69 11.28
C ALA A 69 -2.28 19.50 10.36
N ASP A 70 -1.26 19.03 9.63
CA ASP A 70 -1.33 17.74 8.96
C ASP A 70 -1.61 16.71 10.05
N ALA A 71 -2.84 16.25 10.09
CA ALA A 71 -3.40 15.52 11.21
C ALA A 71 -2.85 14.09 11.22
N GLY A 72 -1.56 13.92 11.50
CA GLY A 72 -0.91 12.70 11.98
C GLY A 72 -1.33 11.39 11.32
N ALA A 73 -1.71 11.40 10.04
CA ALA A 73 -2.12 10.20 9.35
C ALA A 73 -0.87 9.35 9.13
N SER A 74 -0.85 8.16 9.72
CA SER A 74 0.29 7.26 9.51
C SER A 74 0.39 6.92 8.03
N LEU A 75 1.57 7.08 7.46
CA LEU A 75 1.85 6.79 6.04
C LEU A 75 1.80 5.29 5.73
N THR A 76 1.82 4.46 6.77
CA THR A 76 1.83 3.01 6.71
C THR A 76 0.86 2.42 7.72
N TYR A 77 0.49 1.16 7.53
CA TYR A 77 -0.24 0.38 8.52
C TYR A 77 0.42 -1.00 8.70
N PRO A 78 0.41 -1.55 9.93
CA PRO A 78 0.98 -2.86 10.18
C PRO A 78 0.08 -3.96 9.62
N MET A 79 0.67 -4.95 8.96
CA MET A 79 -0.01 -6.16 8.52
C MET A 79 0.87 -7.40 8.74
N GLN A 80 0.26 -8.51 9.18
CA GLN A 80 1.01 -9.75 9.38
C GLN A 80 1.62 -10.24 8.07
N CYS A 81 2.89 -10.67 8.10
CA CYS A 81 3.62 -11.12 6.91
C CYS A 81 2.91 -12.27 6.16
N SER A 82 2.23 -13.17 6.88
CA SER A 82 1.40 -14.23 6.28
C SER A 82 0.16 -13.73 5.53
N ALA A 83 -0.32 -12.53 5.82
CA ALA A 83 -1.47 -11.90 5.17
C ALA A 83 -1.07 -11.15 3.88
N LEU A 84 0.23 -10.91 3.66
CA LEU A 84 0.72 -10.35 2.40
C LEU A 84 0.42 -11.27 1.22
N ARG A 85 0.28 -10.69 0.04
CA ARG A 85 -0.06 -11.39 -1.20
C ARG A 85 0.81 -10.86 -2.34
N LYS A 86 1.00 -11.67 -3.39
CA LYS A 86 1.62 -11.24 -4.64
C LYS A 86 0.85 -10.05 -5.22
N SER A 87 1.56 -9.12 -5.84
CA SER A 87 1.07 -7.81 -6.30
C SER A 87 0.61 -6.83 -5.21
N GLY A 88 0.60 -7.23 -3.94
CA GLY A 88 0.37 -6.33 -2.82
C GLY A 88 1.54 -5.38 -2.58
N HIS A 89 1.40 -4.50 -1.59
CA HIS A 89 2.45 -3.55 -1.21
C HIS A 89 3.04 -3.92 0.15
N VAL A 90 4.30 -3.59 0.34
CA VAL A 90 5.04 -3.78 1.59
C VAL A 90 6.16 -2.75 1.66
N VAL A 91 6.51 -2.31 2.86
CA VAL A 91 7.69 -1.48 3.09
C VAL A 91 8.88 -2.37 3.36
N ILE A 92 9.92 -2.26 2.54
CA ILE A 92 11.21 -2.95 2.75
C ILE A 92 12.30 -1.88 2.84
N LYS A 93 13.07 -1.87 3.93
CA LYS A 93 14.14 -0.88 4.16
C LYS A 93 13.67 0.57 3.99
N ASN A 94 12.49 0.88 4.55
CA ASN A 94 11.86 2.20 4.46
C ASN A 94 11.53 2.66 3.02
N ARG A 95 11.36 1.72 2.09
CA ARG A 95 10.94 1.99 0.71
C ARG A 95 9.60 1.31 0.43
N PRO A 96 8.63 2.00 -0.20
CA PRO A 96 7.39 1.38 -0.60
C PRO A 96 7.63 0.48 -1.82
N CYS A 97 7.30 -0.80 -1.70
CA CYS A 97 7.55 -1.79 -2.74
C CYS A 97 6.30 -2.57 -3.11
N LYS A 98 6.22 -3.01 -4.36
CA LYS A 98 5.22 -3.96 -4.86
C LYS A 98 5.79 -5.36 -4.85
N ILE A 99 5.11 -6.29 -4.20
CA ILE A 99 5.52 -7.70 -4.09
C ILE A 99 5.43 -8.36 -5.46
N ILE A 100 6.56 -8.79 -6.02
CA ILE A 100 6.62 -9.53 -7.28
C ILE A 100 6.58 -11.04 -7.05
N ASP A 101 7.18 -11.50 -5.96
CA ASP A 101 7.15 -12.90 -5.56
C ASP A 101 7.14 -13.06 -4.04
N MET A 102 6.55 -14.16 -3.58
CA MET A 102 6.45 -14.51 -2.17
C MET A 102 6.55 -16.02 -2.05
N SER A 103 7.54 -16.50 -1.31
CA SER A 103 7.68 -17.91 -0.97
C SER A 103 7.68 -18.09 0.55
N THR A 104 7.18 -19.23 1.01
CA THR A 104 7.13 -19.56 2.44
C THR A 104 7.84 -20.88 2.65
N SER A 105 8.83 -20.89 3.55
CA SER A 105 9.59 -22.07 3.92
C SER A 105 9.18 -22.51 5.33
N LYS A 106 8.97 -23.82 5.52
CA LYS A 106 8.74 -24.41 6.84
C LYS A 106 10.10 -24.74 7.46
N THR A 107 10.42 -24.14 8.60
CA THR A 107 11.66 -24.46 9.31
C THR A 107 11.42 -25.67 10.24
N GLY A 108 11.58 -26.89 9.72
CA GLY A 108 11.55 -28.12 10.52
C GLY A 108 10.25 -28.39 11.31
N LYS A 109 10.33 -29.33 12.28
CA LYS A 109 9.16 -29.87 13.02
C LYS A 109 8.48 -28.87 13.96
N HIS A 110 9.23 -27.92 14.53
CA HIS A 110 8.75 -26.99 15.56
C HIS A 110 8.94 -25.50 15.21
N GLY A 111 9.46 -25.19 14.02
CA GLY A 111 9.78 -23.81 13.68
C GLY A 111 8.64 -23.09 12.96
N HIS A 112 8.52 -21.79 13.23
CA HIS A 112 7.61 -20.91 12.52
C HIS A 112 8.00 -20.81 11.05
N ALA A 113 7.00 -20.74 10.16
CA ALA A 113 7.28 -20.56 8.75
C ALA A 113 8.01 -19.22 8.53
N LYS A 114 9.02 -19.21 7.66
CA LYS A 114 9.73 -18.01 7.20
C LYS A 114 9.23 -17.63 5.82
N VAL A 115 8.91 -16.36 5.62
CA VAL A 115 8.46 -15.82 4.35
C VAL A 115 9.64 -15.09 3.71
N HIS A 116 9.94 -15.45 2.46
CA HIS A 116 10.88 -14.75 1.61
C HIS A 116 10.09 -13.91 0.61
N LEU A 117 10.24 -12.60 0.72
CA LEU A 117 9.59 -11.61 -0.12
C LEU A 117 10.59 -11.09 -1.14
N ILE A 118 10.17 -11.06 -2.40
CA ILE A 118 10.86 -10.33 -3.46
C ILE A 118 9.88 -9.26 -3.94
N ALA A 119 10.31 -8.01 -3.86
CA ALA A 119 9.50 -6.86 -4.23
C ALA A 119 10.30 -5.89 -5.10
N THR A 120 9.61 -5.03 -5.82
CA THR A 120 10.21 -3.95 -6.59
C THR A 120 9.72 -2.62 -6.04
N ASP A 121 10.64 -1.71 -5.78
CA ASP A 121 10.34 -0.33 -5.41
C ASP A 121 9.46 0.32 -6.49
N ILE A 122 8.34 0.92 -6.06
CA ILE A 122 7.36 1.49 -6.98
C ILE A 122 7.83 2.78 -7.64
N PHE A 123 8.83 3.47 -7.06
CA PHE A 123 9.38 4.71 -7.60
C PHE A 123 10.68 4.47 -8.36
N THR A 124 11.62 3.72 -7.77
CA THR A 124 12.95 3.53 -8.40
C THR A 124 13.04 2.31 -9.30
N GLY A 125 12.06 1.41 -9.27
CA GLY A 125 12.11 0.15 -10.02
C GLY A 125 13.18 -0.84 -9.52
N LYS A 126 13.87 -0.53 -8.40
CA LYS A 126 14.90 -1.40 -7.83
C LYS A 126 14.27 -2.60 -7.14
N LYS A 127 14.82 -3.79 -7.40
CA LYS A 127 14.41 -5.02 -6.71
C LYS A 127 14.99 -5.05 -5.30
N LEU A 128 14.15 -5.37 -4.33
CA LEU A 128 14.47 -5.51 -2.92
C LEU A 128 13.92 -6.85 -2.41
N GLU A 129 14.66 -7.46 -1.50
CA GLU A 129 14.33 -8.76 -0.91
C GLU A 129 14.34 -8.65 0.62
N ASP A 130 13.45 -9.41 1.26
CA ASP A 130 13.35 -9.51 2.71
C ASP A 130 13.00 -10.93 3.15
N LEU A 131 13.52 -11.33 4.30
CA LEU A 131 13.25 -12.62 4.93
C LEU A 131 12.72 -12.40 6.34
N SER A 132 11.41 -12.57 6.49
CA SER A 132 10.71 -12.27 7.75
C SER A 132 9.91 -13.48 8.25
N PRO A 133 9.78 -13.69 9.57
CA PRO A 133 8.90 -14.71 10.13
C PRO A 133 7.44 -14.46 9.73
N SER A 134 6.68 -15.52 9.45
CA SER A 134 5.27 -15.43 9.03
C SER A 134 4.34 -14.77 10.05
N THR A 135 4.73 -14.72 11.32
CA THR A 135 3.99 -14.06 12.41
C THR A 135 4.45 -12.63 12.68
N HIS A 136 5.52 -12.17 12.03
CA HIS A 136 5.98 -10.80 12.19
C HIS A 136 5.03 -9.84 11.46
N ASN A 137 4.81 -8.65 12.04
CA ASN A 137 4.08 -7.58 11.38
C ASN A 137 5.05 -6.81 10.50
N MET A 138 4.65 -6.57 9.26
CA MET A 138 5.35 -5.75 8.29
C MET A 138 4.54 -4.50 8.04
N ASP A 139 5.21 -3.38 7.78
CA ASP A 139 4.54 -2.15 7.38
C ASP A 139 4.08 -2.25 5.94
N VAL A 140 2.87 -1.78 5.68
CA VAL A 140 2.26 -1.68 4.36
C VAL A 140 2.01 -0.21 4.06
N PRO A 141 2.52 0.33 2.95
CA PRO A 141 2.33 1.74 2.64
C PRO A 141 0.90 2.01 2.14
N HIS A 142 0.38 3.18 2.45
CA HIS A 142 -0.78 3.72 1.76
C HIS A 142 -0.37 4.18 0.36
N VAL A 143 -0.86 3.47 -0.66
CA VAL A 143 -0.60 3.79 -2.06
C VAL A 143 -1.86 4.38 -2.67
N VAL A 144 -1.79 5.66 -3.02
CA VAL A 144 -2.88 6.40 -3.67
C VAL A 144 -2.51 6.60 -5.12
N ARG A 145 -3.40 6.23 -6.04
CA ARG A 145 -3.28 6.56 -7.47
C ARG A 145 -4.39 7.52 -7.80
N LYS A 146 -4.04 8.68 -8.35
CA LYS A 146 -4.99 9.69 -8.82
C LYS A 146 -4.66 10.06 -10.24
N GLU A 147 -5.69 10.24 -11.04
CA GLU A 147 -5.60 10.67 -12.43
C GLU A 147 -5.84 12.17 -12.48
N TYR A 148 -5.01 12.87 -13.24
CA TYR A 148 -5.05 14.32 -13.42
C TYR A 148 -4.97 14.64 -14.90
N GLN A 149 -5.65 15.70 -15.34
CA GLN A 149 -5.52 16.18 -16.70
C GLN A 149 -4.23 17.02 -16.80
N LEU A 150 -3.38 16.71 -17.78
CA LEU A 150 -2.20 17.51 -18.07
C LEU A 150 -2.62 18.80 -18.79
N LEU A 151 -2.35 19.95 -18.19
CA LEU A 151 -2.61 21.25 -18.78
C LEU A 151 -1.38 21.80 -19.52
N ASP A 152 -0.22 21.73 -18.86
CA ASP A 152 1.03 22.26 -19.40
C ASP A 152 2.26 21.61 -18.75
N ILE A 153 3.42 21.75 -19.39
CA ILE A 153 4.73 21.38 -18.85
C ILE A 153 5.60 22.65 -18.83
N THR A 154 5.96 23.09 -17.63
CA THR A 154 6.84 24.25 -17.44
C THR A 154 8.26 23.99 -17.96
N GLU A 155 9.01 25.05 -18.26
CA GLU A 155 10.40 24.96 -18.75
C GLU A 155 11.33 24.27 -17.74
N ASP A 156 11.01 24.34 -16.44
CA ASP A 156 11.73 23.67 -15.35
C ASP A 156 11.36 22.17 -15.19
N GLY A 157 10.48 21.64 -16.05
CA GLY A 157 10.08 20.24 -16.10
C GLY A 157 8.98 19.84 -15.09
N PHE A 158 8.32 20.81 -14.45
CA PHE A 158 7.13 20.56 -13.63
C PHE A 158 5.87 20.50 -14.50
N MET A 159 4.99 19.55 -14.20
CA MET A 159 3.70 19.42 -14.88
C MET A 159 2.64 20.23 -14.15
N SER A 160 1.85 21.00 -14.90
CA SER A 160 0.61 21.60 -14.41
C SER A 160 -0.53 20.59 -14.61
N LEU A 161 -1.00 20.04 -13.49
CA LEU A 161 -1.97 18.96 -13.44
C LEU A 161 -3.29 19.46 -12.85
N MET A 162 -4.40 19.29 -13.56
CA MET A 162 -5.72 19.65 -13.06
C MET A 162 -6.40 18.46 -12.38
N THR A 163 -6.92 18.71 -11.18
CA THR A 163 -7.74 17.78 -10.41
C THR A 163 -9.18 17.75 -10.91
N ASP A 164 -9.94 16.74 -10.50
CA ASP A 164 -11.40 16.66 -10.75
C ASP A 164 -12.19 17.81 -10.11
N SER A 165 -11.64 18.43 -9.07
CA SER A 165 -12.23 19.56 -8.36
C SER A 165 -12.00 20.90 -9.06
N GLY A 166 -11.17 20.93 -10.11
CA GLY A 166 -10.78 22.14 -10.85
C GLY A 166 -9.55 22.85 -10.29
N ASP A 167 -8.99 22.36 -9.17
CA ASP A 167 -7.73 22.86 -8.63
C ASP A 167 -6.55 22.37 -9.48
N THR A 168 -5.48 23.18 -9.55
CA THR A 168 -4.23 22.84 -10.24
C THR A 168 -3.14 22.44 -9.26
N LYS A 169 -2.29 21.52 -9.69
CA LYS A 169 -1.18 20.93 -8.93
C LYS A 169 0.09 21.00 -9.77
N GLU A 170 1.16 21.56 -9.21
CA GLU A 170 2.42 21.88 -9.94
C GLU A 170 3.68 21.35 -9.23
N ASP A 171 3.53 20.42 -8.30
CA ASP A 171 4.61 19.82 -7.50
C ASP A 171 5.19 18.53 -8.11
N VAL A 172 4.55 17.98 -9.14
CA VAL A 172 5.01 16.74 -9.81
C VAL A 172 5.86 17.08 -11.03
N LYS A 173 7.09 16.55 -11.06
CA LYS A 173 7.98 16.65 -12.22
C LYS A 173 7.74 15.53 -13.22
N VAL A 174 8.05 15.82 -14.49
CA VAL A 174 8.17 14.78 -15.52
C VAL A 174 9.32 13.84 -15.12
N PRO A 175 9.08 12.52 -15.00
CA PRO A 175 10.11 11.58 -14.61
C PRO A 175 11.10 11.31 -15.74
N ASP A 176 12.39 11.12 -15.44
CA ASP A 176 13.44 10.85 -16.43
C ASP A 176 13.44 9.40 -16.98
N ASN A 177 12.29 8.74 -17.02
CA ASN A 177 12.13 7.35 -17.44
C ASN A 177 11.28 7.25 -18.72
N GLU A 178 11.03 6.03 -19.19
CA GLU A 178 10.18 5.75 -20.37
C GLU A 178 8.79 6.42 -20.30
N VAL A 179 8.27 6.66 -19.08
CA VAL A 179 6.99 7.34 -18.89
C VAL A 179 7.10 8.83 -19.21
N GLY A 180 8.18 9.50 -18.81
CA GLY A 180 8.40 10.91 -19.14
C GLY A 180 8.63 11.15 -20.62
N GLU A 181 9.37 10.26 -21.28
CA GLU A 181 9.53 10.30 -22.74
C GLU A 181 8.18 10.19 -23.44
N LYS A 182 7.32 9.26 -22.98
CA LYS A 182 5.97 9.09 -23.50
C LYS A 182 5.08 10.33 -23.26
N ILE A 183 5.19 10.96 -22.08
CA ILE A 183 4.46 12.21 -21.76
C ILE A 183 4.87 13.31 -22.73
N ASN A 184 6.17 13.54 -22.89
CA ASN A 184 6.70 14.56 -23.79
C ASN A 184 6.30 14.29 -25.25
N GLN A 185 6.32 13.03 -25.69
CA GLN A 185 5.88 12.67 -27.04
C GLN A 185 4.39 12.96 -27.24
N MET A 186 3.52 12.48 -26.35
CA MET A 186 2.07 12.66 -26.51
C MET A 186 1.64 14.12 -26.39
N PHE A 187 2.24 14.87 -25.48
CA PHE A 187 1.87 16.25 -25.21
C PHE A 187 2.57 17.25 -26.14
N LEU A 188 3.90 17.20 -26.27
CA LEU A 188 4.66 18.20 -27.04
C LEU A 188 4.73 17.90 -28.53
N THR A 189 4.67 16.63 -28.95
CA THR A 189 4.79 16.26 -30.37
C THR A 189 3.45 15.98 -31.01
N GLU A 190 2.57 15.25 -30.32
CA GLU A 190 1.26 14.88 -30.85
C GLU A 190 0.15 15.91 -30.51
N GLU A 191 0.43 16.88 -29.63
CA GLU A 191 -0.53 17.90 -29.15
C GLU A 191 -1.87 17.27 -28.70
N LYS A 192 -1.79 16.12 -28.03
CA LYS A 192 -2.97 15.40 -27.52
C LYS A 192 -3.22 15.71 -26.06
N ASP A 193 -4.50 15.78 -25.72
CA ASP A 193 -4.94 15.80 -24.33
C ASP A 193 -4.53 14.49 -23.63
N CYS A 194 -3.84 14.62 -22.50
CA CYS A 194 -3.31 13.49 -21.76
C CYS A 194 -3.79 13.52 -20.31
N ASN A 195 -4.15 12.35 -19.80
CA ASN A 195 -4.38 12.12 -18.39
C ASN A 195 -3.17 11.42 -17.78
N ILE A 196 -2.62 12.01 -16.72
CA ILE A 196 -1.46 11.52 -15.98
C ILE A 196 -1.93 10.85 -14.71
N VAL A 197 -1.52 9.60 -14.52
CA VAL A 197 -1.72 8.89 -13.25
C VAL A 197 -0.51 9.13 -12.37
N VAL A 198 -0.71 9.93 -11.33
CA VAL A 198 0.30 10.15 -10.27
C VAL A 198 0.04 9.16 -9.15
N LEU A 199 1.12 8.52 -8.72
CA LEU A 199 1.13 7.64 -7.56
C LEU A 199 1.78 8.38 -6.40
N THR A 200 1.09 8.43 -5.27
CA THR A 200 1.58 9.01 -4.01
C THR A 200 1.66 7.91 -2.96
N SER A 201 2.81 7.82 -2.27
CA SER A 201 3.05 6.85 -1.21
C SER A 201 4.19 7.31 -0.30
N MET A 202 3.99 7.22 1.02
CA MET A 202 5.00 7.58 2.03
C MET A 202 5.60 9.00 1.86
N GLY A 203 4.81 9.96 1.38
CA GLY A 203 5.25 11.35 1.16
C GLY A 203 6.03 11.57 -0.14
N GLU A 204 6.23 10.53 -0.95
CA GLU A 204 6.82 10.63 -2.29
C GLU A 204 5.69 10.52 -3.35
N GLU A 205 5.80 11.27 -4.43
CA GLU A 205 4.88 11.21 -5.56
C GLU A 205 5.61 11.21 -6.89
N ALA A 206 5.07 10.47 -7.85
CA ALA A 206 5.64 10.36 -9.19
C ALA A 206 4.57 10.03 -10.22
N ALA A 207 4.71 10.57 -11.43
CA ALA A 207 3.92 10.14 -12.58
C ALA A 207 4.32 8.73 -12.99
N MET A 208 3.33 7.83 -13.02
CA MET A 208 3.54 6.41 -13.32
C MET A 208 2.97 6.00 -14.67
N GLU A 209 1.96 6.71 -15.16
CA GLU A 209 1.30 6.36 -16.42
C GLU A 209 0.75 7.61 -17.10
N CYS A 210 0.81 7.62 -18.43
CA CYS A 210 0.18 8.62 -19.29
C CYS A 210 -0.81 7.91 -20.23
N LYS A 211 -2.05 8.41 -20.26
CA LYS A 211 -3.16 7.92 -21.09
C LYS A 211 -3.71 9.07 -21.94
N GLU A 212 -4.12 8.78 -23.18
CA GLU A 212 -4.84 9.77 -24.01
C GLU A 212 -6.21 10.04 -23.38
N ALA A 213 -6.57 11.31 -23.24
CA ALA A 213 -7.86 11.70 -22.69
C ALA A 213 -8.98 11.22 -23.64
N PRO A 214 -10.10 10.72 -23.12
CA PRO A 214 -11.22 10.32 -23.96
C PRO A 214 -11.76 11.53 -24.72
N LYS A 215 -11.72 11.46 -26.06
CA LYS A 215 -12.34 12.47 -26.93
C LYS A 215 -13.84 12.50 -26.63
N SER A 216 -14.30 13.56 -25.98
CA SER A 216 -15.73 13.83 -25.87
C SER A 216 -16.22 14.22 -27.27
N GLY A 217 -16.77 13.24 -27.99
CA GLY A 217 -17.39 13.42 -29.31
C GLY A 217 -18.84 13.88 -29.21
#